data_AF-A0A2D6AJY8-F1
#
_entry.id   AF-A0A2D6AJY8-F1
#
_cell.length_a   1.000
_cell.length_b   1.000
_cell.length_c   1.000
_cell.angle_alpha   90.00
_cell.angle_beta   90.00
_cell.angle_gamma   90.00
#
_symmetry.space_group_name_H-M   'P 1'
#
loop_
_entity.id
_entity.type
_entity.pdbx_description
1 polymer ?
#
loop_
_entity_poly.entity_id
_entity_poly.type
_entity_poly.pdbx_seq_one_letter_code
_entity_poly.pdbx_strand_id
1 'polypeptide(L)'
;MVNVGGTLRMNWRCSMKVGDLVTLSAAGRKITQNFEVREGFGVIVKMCDESNAAYPIFCHWVGGERDVMSFKRYELRRMKSGG
;
A
#
# COMPACT_ATOMS: atom_id res chain seq x y z
N MET A 1 -18.69 -37.71 4.88
CA MET A 1 -17.82 -36.70 5.52
C MET A 1 -16.94 -36.09 4.43
N VAL A 2 -17.30 -34.93 3.90
CA VAL A 2 -16.43 -34.21 2.96
C VAL A 2 -15.57 -33.23 3.77
N ASN A 3 -14.30 -33.59 3.95
CA ASN A 3 -13.31 -32.70 4.52
C ASN A 3 -12.81 -31.80 3.38
N VAL A 4 -13.52 -30.71 3.14
CA VAL A 4 -13.15 -29.73 2.10
C VAL A 4 -11.92 -28.99 2.60
N GLY A 5 -10.80 -29.18 1.90
CA GLY A 5 -9.52 -28.55 2.17
C GLY A 5 -9.69 -27.05 2.43
N GLY A 6 -9.57 -26.67 3.70
CA GLY A 6 -9.57 -25.30 4.14
C GLY A 6 -8.30 -24.61 3.65
N THR A 7 -8.34 -24.10 2.42
CA THR A 7 -7.40 -23.06 2.00
C THR A 7 -7.68 -21.88 2.93
N LEU A 8 -6.77 -21.60 3.86
CA LEU A 8 -6.77 -20.40 4.68
C LEU A 8 -6.75 -19.18 3.75
N ARG A 9 -7.92 -18.75 3.28
CA ARG A 9 -8.11 -17.42 2.71
C ARG A 9 -7.90 -16.47 3.87
N MET A 10 -6.67 -16.00 4.05
CA MET A 10 -6.35 -14.86 4.89
C MET A 10 -7.34 -13.75 4.53
N ASN A 11 -8.32 -13.56 5.41
CA ASN A 11 -9.42 -12.64 5.19
C ASN A 11 -8.87 -11.23 5.47
N TRP A 12 -8.14 -10.69 4.50
CA TRP A 12 -7.60 -9.34 4.52
C TRP A 12 -8.74 -8.34 4.42
N ARG A 13 -9.42 -8.07 5.53
CA ARG A 13 -10.50 -7.07 5.60
C ARG A 13 -10.04 -5.62 5.32
N CYS A 14 -8.75 -5.43 4.98
CA CYS A 14 -8.16 -4.19 4.48
C CYS A 14 -7.08 -4.47 3.41
N SER A 15 -7.34 -5.28 2.38
CA SER A 15 -6.37 -5.55 1.29
C SER A 15 -6.27 -4.35 0.34
N MET A 16 -5.26 -3.50 0.56
CA MET A 16 -4.85 -2.57 -0.51
C MET A 16 -4.58 -3.41 -1.77
N LYS A 17 -4.95 -2.89 -2.94
CA LYS A 17 -4.74 -3.55 -4.23
C LYS A 17 -4.18 -2.58 -5.26
N VAL A 18 -3.61 -3.13 -6.33
CA VAL A 18 -3.23 -2.34 -7.51
C VAL A 18 -4.44 -1.53 -7.99
N GLY A 19 -4.19 -0.24 -8.27
CA GLY A 19 -5.19 0.75 -8.63
C GLY A 19 -5.82 1.50 -7.46
N ASP A 20 -5.62 1.08 -6.21
CA ASP A 20 -6.13 1.84 -5.06
C ASP A 20 -5.38 3.17 -4.93
N LEU A 21 -6.14 4.24 -4.66
CA LEU A 21 -5.61 5.52 -4.23
C LEU A 21 -5.20 5.46 -2.75
N VAL A 22 -3.99 5.89 -2.49
CA VAL A 22 -3.38 5.91 -1.14
C VAL A 22 -2.77 7.27 -0.86
N THR A 23 -2.66 7.59 0.42
CA THR A 23 -1.85 8.71 0.92
C THR A 23 -1.00 8.20 2.08
N LEU A 24 -0.05 8.99 2.55
CA LEU A 24 0.73 8.61 3.72
C LEU A 24 -0.16 8.58 4.97
N SER A 25 0.03 7.53 5.76
CA SER A 25 -0.52 7.42 7.11
C SER A 25 0.19 8.40 8.05
N ALA A 26 -0.34 8.55 9.27
CA ALA A 26 0.34 9.33 10.31
C ALA A 26 1.74 8.79 10.63
N ALA A 27 1.96 7.46 10.49
CA ALA A 27 3.26 6.84 10.67
C ALA A 27 4.16 7.10 9.46
N GLY A 28 3.65 6.93 8.23
CA GLY A 28 4.40 7.18 7.00
C GLY A 28 4.95 8.61 6.91
N ARG A 29 4.18 9.61 7.36
CA ARG A 29 4.61 11.02 7.39
C ARG A 29 5.77 11.32 8.36
N LYS A 30 5.97 10.49 9.38
CA LYS A 30 7.08 10.65 10.34
C LYS A 30 8.40 10.06 9.84
N ILE A 31 8.38 9.30 8.75
CA ILE A 31 9.56 8.65 8.19
C ILE A 31 10.29 9.62 7.27
N THR A 32 11.57 9.87 7.56
CA THR A 32 12.40 10.85 6.85
C THR A 32 12.53 10.54 5.36
N GLN A 33 12.58 9.26 4.97
CA GLN A 33 12.67 8.85 3.57
C GLN A 33 11.44 9.25 2.72
N ASN A 34 10.28 9.45 3.36
CA ASN A 34 9.05 9.82 2.68
C ASN A 34 8.89 11.35 2.55
N PHE A 35 9.93 12.13 2.82
CA PHE A 35 9.85 13.60 2.81
C PHE A 35 9.37 14.16 1.47
N GLU A 36 9.88 13.64 0.36
CA GLU A 36 9.53 14.05 -1.02
C GLU A 36 8.08 13.73 -1.41
N VAL A 37 7.39 12.90 -0.62
CA VAL A 37 6.01 12.43 -0.85
C VAL A 37 5.10 12.69 0.34
N ARG A 38 5.52 13.60 1.23
CA ARG A 38 4.77 13.97 2.45
C ARG A 38 3.39 14.52 2.13
N GLU A 39 3.32 15.21 1.00
CA GLU A 39 2.11 15.80 0.45
C GLU A 39 1.69 15.01 -0.80
N GLY A 40 0.41 15.08 -1.13
CA GLY A 40 -0.16 14.37 -2.26
C GLY A 40 -0.68 12.96 -1.96
N PHE A 41 -0.76 12.18 -3.02
CA PHE A 41 -1.34 10.84 -3.03
C PHE A 41 -0.65 9.96 -4.06
N GLY A 42 -0.72 8.65 -3.87
CA GLY A 42 -0.20 7.66 -4.78
C GLY A 42 -1.27 6.72 -5.30
N VAL A 43 -0.99 6.10 -6.44
CA VAL A 43 -1.76 4.98 -6.98
C VAL A 43 -0.88 3.74 -6.87
N ILE A 44 -1.38 2.66 -6.26
CA ILE A 44 -0.64 1.40 -6.21
C ILE A 44 -0.52 0.84 -7.63
N VAL A 45 0.70 0.66 -8.12
CA VAL A 45 0.97 0.12 -9.47
C VAL A 45 1.47 -1.32 -9.45
N LYS A 46 2.07 -1.76 -8.34
CA LYS A 46 2.57 -3.12 -8.17
C LYS A 46 2.59 -3.51 -6.70
N MET A 47 2.32 -4.78 -6.41
CA MET A 47 2.51 -5.39 -5.10
C MET A 47 3.35 -6.65 -5.25
N CYS A 48 4.32 -6.85 -4.37
CA CYS A 48 5.10 -8.08 -4.29
C CYS A 48 4.54 -8.98 -3.19
N ASP A 49 4.27 -10.24 -3.52
CA ASP A 49 3.78 -11.25 -2.58
C ASP A 49 4.88 -11.91 -1.75
N GLU A 50 6.15 -11.55 -1.99
CA GLU A 50 7.27 -12.07 -1.22
C GLU A 50 7.17 -11.59 0.24
N SER A 51 6.96 -12.55 1.15
CA SER A 51 6.78 -12.28 2.58
C SER A 51 7.99 -11.60 3.24
N ASN A 52 9.14 -11.57 2.55
CA ASN A 52 10.39 -10.95 2.99
C ASN A 52 10.73 -9.63 2.27
N ALA A 53 9.87 -9.15 1.36
CA ALA A 53 10.10 -7.86 0.72
C ALA A 53 10.00 -6.73 1.76
N ALA A 54 11.09 -6.00 1.97
CA ALA A 54 11.15 -4.92 2.96
C ALA A 54 10.13 -3.79 2.68
N TYR A 55 9.78 -3.59 1.41
CA TYR A 55 8.83 -2.59 0.92
C TYR A 55 7.96 -3.19 -0.20
N PRO A 56 6.88 -3.92 0.13
CA PRO A 56 6.16 -4.75 -0.85
C PRO A 56 5.19 -3.96 -1.74
N ILE A 57 4.88 -2.69 -1.44
CA ILE A 57 3.86 -1.92 -2.16
C ILE A 57 4.54 -0.82 -2.98
N PHE A 58 4.38 -0.85 -4.30
CA PHE A 58 4.90 0.19 -5.20
C PHE A 58 3.77 1.11 -5.64
N CYS A 59 3.98 2.40 -5.48
CA CYS A 59 3.03 3.44 -5.85
C CYS A 59 3.66 4.40 -6.87
N HIS A 60 2.88 4.81 -7.85
CA HIS A 60 3.15 6.04 -8.60
C HIS A 60 2.65 7.21 -7.76
N TRP A 61 3.51 8.15 -7.40
CA TRP A 61 3.14 9.28 -6.54
C TRP A 61 2.85 10.54 -7.35
N VAL A 62 1.72 11.19 -7.07
CA VAL A 62 1.31 12.45 -7.71
C VAL A 62 1.54 13.58 -6.73
N GLY A 63 2.37 14.55 -7.13
CA GLY A 63 2.76 15.71 -6.31
C GLY A 63 4.11 15.56 -5.58
N GLY A 64 4.92 14.57 -5.94
CA GLY A 64 6.31 14.43 -5.48
C GLY A 64 7.32 14.52 -6.63
N GLU A 65 8.61 14.52 -6.31
CA GLU A 65 9.70 14.59 -7.30
C GLU A 65 10.04 13.24 -7.95
N ARG A 66 9.49 12.13 -7.43
CA ARG A 66 9.74 10.76 -7.92
C ARG A 66 8.49 10.11 -8.49
N ASP A 67 8.66 9.50 -9.66
CA ASP A 67 7.59 8.77 -10.35
C ASP A 67 7.15 7.53 -9.56
N VAL A 68 8.06 6.64 -9.15
CA VAL A 68 7.68 5.39 -8.47
C VAL A 68 8.42 5.22 -7.15
N MET A 69 7.67 4.93 -6.08
CA MET A 69 8.21 4.67 -4.74
C MET A 69 7.62 3.40 -4.12
N SER A 70 8.42 2.74 -3.29
CA SER A 70 8.01 1.54 -2.55
C SER A 70 7.78 1.84 -1.08
N PHE A 71 6.72 1.27 -0.50
CA PHE A 71 6.27 1.51 0.86
C PHE A 71 5.97 0.21 1.60
N LYS A 72 6.06 0.27 2.92
CA LYS A 72 5.46 -0.71 3.83
C LYS A 72 3.99 -0.37 4.00
N ARG A 73 3.20 -1.41 4.27
CA ARG A 73 1.76 -1.29 4.41
C ARG A 73 1.31 -0.26 5.46
N TYR A 74 2.00 -0.19 6.61
CA TYR A 74 1.62 0.73 7.69
C TYR A 74 1.92 2.20 7.35
N GLU A 75 2.78 2.45 6.36
CA GLU A 75 3.11 3.81 5.91
C GLU A 75 2.00 4.43 5.07
N LEU A 76 1.10 3.60 4.53
CA LEU A 76 0.04 4.02 3.63
C LEU A 76 -1.33 3.95 4.31
N ARG A 77 -2.24 4.79 3.83
CA ARG A 77 -3.66 4.76 4.15
C ARG A 77 -4.44 4.88 2.85
N ARG A 78 -5.43 4.01 2.66
CA ARG A 78 -6.32 4.10 1.49
C ARG A 78 -7.18 5.35 1.60
N MET A 79 -7.26 6.10 0.50
CA MET A 79 -8.21 7.19 0.39
C MET A 79 -9.60 6.59 0.21
N LYS A 80 -10.60 7.15 0.88
CA LYS A 80 -12.00 6.81 0.58
C LYS A 80 -12.34 7.56 -0.70
N SER A 81 -12.71 6.85 -1.76
CA SER A 81 -13.46 7.49 -2.85
C SER A 81 -14.75 8.01 -2.24
N GLY A 82 -14.96 9.32 -2.28
CA GLY A 82 -16.20 9.93 -1.82
C GLY A 82 -17.38 9.34 -2.59
N GLY A 83 -18.37 8.84 -1.87
CA GLY A 83 -19.70 8.56 -2.37
C GLY A 83 -20.64 9.66 -1.92
#